data_AF-A0AAC9YMI2-F1
#
_entry.id   AF-A0AAC9YMI2-F1
#
_cell.length_a   1.000
_cell.length_b   1.000
_cell.length_c   1.000
_cell.angle_alpha   90.00
_cell.angle_beta   90.00
_cell.angle_gamma   90.00
#
_symmetry.space_group_name_H-M   'P 1'
#
loop_
_entity.id
_entity.type
_entity.pdbx_description
1 polymer ?
#
loop_
_entity_poly.entity_id
_entity_poly.type
_entity_poly.pdbx_seq_one_letter_code
_entity_poly.pdbx_strand_id
1 'polypeptide(L)'
;MAAQPESPSAAGRQRAGRPGSRPTKLSREGIIDGALTFLDREGWDALTINALATQLGTKGPSLYNHVDSLEDLRRAVRIRVIDDIIMMLNRVGEGRARDDAVLVMAGAYRSYAHHHPGRYSAFTRMPLGGDDPEYTAATRGAAAPVIAVLSSYGLDGDAAFHAALEFWSALHGFVLLEMTGVMDDIDTDALFSDMVLRLAAGLELRTAHDGAR
;
A
#
# COMPACT_ATOMS: atom_id res chain seq x y z
N MET A 1 -8.74 11.49 86.21
CA MET A 1 -8.02 10.41 85.49
C MET A 1 -8.45 10.52 84.04
N ALA A 2 -7.91 11.48 83.30
CA ALA A 2 -6.65 11.39 82.54
C ALA A 2 -6.78 10.49 81.30
N ALA A 3 -6.88 11.13 80.12
CA ALA A 3 -6.12 10.88 78.89
C ALA A 3 -6.95 11.16 77.62
N GLN A 4 -6.30 11.82 76.69
CA GLN A 4 -6.75 12.40 75.43
C GLN A 4 -6.84 11.35 74.28
N PRO A 5 -7.26 11.75 73.05
CA PRO A 5 -7.87 10.87 72.05
C PRO A 5 -6.86 10.27 71.06
N GLU A 6 -7.25 9.19 70.38
CA GLU A 6 -6.54 8.67 69.21
C GLU A 6 -7.41 8.76 67.95
N SER A 7 -6.88 9.42 66.92
CA SER A 7 -7.21 9.18 65.51
C SER A 7 -6.03 8.41 64.91
N PRO A 8 -6.27 7.46 63.99
CA PRO A 8 -5.92 7.71 62.57
C PRO A 8 -6.93 7.01 61.63
N SER A 9 -6.95 7.11 60.30
CA SER A 9 -6.00 7.56 59.30
C SER A 9 -6.78 7.85 58.02
N ALA A 10 -6.38 8.88 57.29
CA ALA A 10 -6.89 9.20 55.97
C ALA A 10 -6.52 8.10 54.96
N ALA A 11 -7.53 7.45 54.37
CA ALA A 11 -7.34 6.57 53.23
C ALA A 11 -6.92 7.40 52.01
N GLY A 12 -5.63 7.35 51.69
CA GLY A 12 -5.05 7.95 50.50
C GLY A 12 -5.64 7.32 49.24
N ARG A 13 -6.29 8.14 48.41
CA ARG A 13 -6.63 7.79 47.03
C ARG A 13 -5.34 7.69 46.21
N GLN A 14 -4.84 6.47 46.01
CA GLN A 14 -3.79 6.21 45.03
C GLN A 14 -4.37 6.44 43.63
N ARG A 15 -3.95 7.53 42.99
CA ARG A 15 -4.15 7.74 41.56
C ARG A 15 -3.32 6.70 40.82
N ALA A 16 -3.98 5.73 40.21
CA ALA A 16 -3.38 4.84 39.23
C ALA A 16 -2.85 5.69 38.07
N GLY A 17 -1.52 5.82 37.98
CA GLY A 17 -0.87 6.41 36.83
C GLY A 17 -1.11 5.54 35.61
N ARG A 18 -1.72 6.10 34.56
CA ARG A 18 -1.70 5.50 33.22
C ARG A 18 -0.23 5.26 32.83
N PRO A 19 0.14 4.09 32.29
CA PRO A 19 1.48 3.92 31.73
C PRO A 19 1.59 4.88 30.55
N GLY A 20 2.41 5.92 30.69
CA GLY A 20 2.81 6.74 29.56
C GLY A 20 3.52 5.85 28.56
N SER A 21 2.99 5.73 27.35
CA SER A 21 3.80 5.25 26.23
C SER A 21 5.00 6.20 26.16
N ARG A 22 6.20 5.66 26.36
CA ARG A 22 7.40 6.43 26.06
C ARG A 22 7.28 6.85 24.60
N PRO A 23 7.44 8.14 24.25
CA PRO A 23 7.45 8.53 22.86
C PRO A 23 8.57 7.73 22.19
N THR A 24 8.19 6.81 21.30
CA THR A 24 9.13 6.05 20.49
C THR A 24 10.05 7.07 19.84
N LYS A 25 11.36 6.90 19.99
CA LYS A 25 12.33 7.85 19.45
C LYS A 25 12.05 8.02 17.97
N LEU A 26 11.89 9.28 17.53
CA LEU A 26 11.65 9.60 16.13
C LEU A 26 12.75 8.97 15.26
N SER A 27 12.34 8.27 14.22
CA SER A 27 13.21 7.62 13.24
C SER A 27 12.64 7.83 11.83
N ARG A 28 13.48 7.68 10.81
CA ARG A 28 13.04 7.77 9.42
C ARG A 28 11.94 6.77 9.10
N GLU A 29 12.11 5.53 9.55
CA GLU A 29 11.11 4.47 9.42
C GLU A 29 9.79 4.84 10.11
N GLY A 30 9.84 5.32 11.35
CA GLY A 30 8.63 5.74 12.08
C GLY A 30 7.93 6.94 11.46
N ILE A 31 8.69 7.84 10.80
CA ILE A 31 8.13 8.94 10.01
C ILE A 31 7.41 8.40 8.77
N ILE A 32 8.00 7.44 8.06
CA ILE A 32 7.39 6.80 6.88
C ILE A 32 6.12 6.04 7.28
N ASP A 33 6.15 5.26 8.36
CA ASP A 33 4.97 4.53 8.86
C ASP A 33 3.85 5.49 9.30
N GLY A 34 4.23 6.60 9.94
CA GLY A 34 3.32 7.69 10.25
C GLY A 34 2.72 8.34 9.00
N ALA A 35 3.53 8.53 7.95
CA ALA A 35 3.06 9.07 6.68
C ALA A 35 2.09 8.11 5.98
N LEU A 36 2.34 6.81 5.97
CA LEU A 36 1.39 5.82 5.44
C LEU A 36 0.05 5.88 6.16
N THR A 37 0.07 5.99 7.49
CA THR A 37 -1.14 6.17 8.30
C THR A 37 -1.83 7.49 8.00
N PHE A 38 -1.06 8.56 7.77
CA PHE A 38 -1.59 9.86 7.39
C PHE A 38 -2.29 9.78 6.03
N LEU A 39 -1.68 9.11 5.04
CA LEU A 39 -2.24 8.96 3.70
C LEU A 39 -3.62 8.30 3.72
N ASP A 40 -3.77 7.19 4.45
CA ASP A 40 -5.04 6.47 4.53
C ASP A 40 -6.16 7.29 5.16
N ARG A 41 -5.82 8.31 5.96
CA ARG A 41 -6.79 9.16 6.68
C ARG A 41 -7.09 10.47 5.99
N GLU A 42 -6.05 11.18 5.57
CA GLU A 42 -6.12 12.56 5.12
C GLU A 42 -5.82 12.70 3.61
N GLY A 43 -5.32 11.64 2.98
CA GLY A 43 -5.01 11.59 1.56
C GLY A 43 -3.62 12.10 1.18
N TRP A 44 -3.23 11.82 -0.07
CA TRP A 44 -1.92 12.16 -0.64
C TRP A 44 -1.64 13.65 -0.72
N ASP A 45 -2.62 14.42 -1.19
CA ASP A 45 -2.45 15.85 -1.45
C ASP A 45 -2.32 16.68 -0.16
N ALA A 46 -2.88 16.17 0.95
CA ALA A 46 -2.80 16.80 2.27
C ALA A 46 -1.42 16.60 2.95
N LEU A 47 -0.58 15.69 2.45
CA LEU A 47 0.70 15.36 3.08
C LEU A 47 1.68 16.53 2.99
N THR A 48 1.98 17.11 4.14
CA THR A 48 3.01 18.13 4.36
C THR A 48 3.84 17.78 5.59
N ILE A 49 5.06 18.34 5.70
CA ILE A 49 5.93 18.12 6.86
C ILE A 49 5.25 18.56 8.16
N ASN A 50 4.55 19.70 8.14
CA ASN A 50 3.88 20.23 9.34
C ASN A 50 2.64 19.40 9.72
N ALA A 51 1.84 18.97 8.74
CA ALA A 51 0.68 18.11 9.01
C ALA A 51 1.12 16.76 9.59
N LEU A 52 2.16 16.14 9.01
CA LEU A 52 2.71 14.89 9.52
C LEU A 52 3.34 15.06 10.91
N ALA A 53 4.12 16.12 11.14
CA ALA A 53 4.70 16.40 12.45
C ALA A 53 3.61 16.54 13.54
N THR A 54 2.52 17.23 13.21
CA THR A 54 1.36 17.38 14.10
C THR A 54 0.74 16.02 14.43
N GLN A 55 0.53 15.15 13.43
CA GLN A 55 0.04 13.79 13.66
C GLN A 55 0.98 12.97 14.55
N LEU A 56 2.29 13.11 14.36
CA LEU A 56 3.32 12.42 15.14
C LEU A 56 3.55 13.02 16.53
N GLY A 57 2.82 14.08 16.91
CA GLY A 57 2.98 14.75 18.20
C GLY A 57 4.33 15.46 18.35
N THR A 58 4.93 15.89 17.24
CA THR A 58 6.23 16.56 17.20
C THR A 58 6.17 17.88 16.40
N LYS A 59 7.31 18.53 16.17
CA LYS A 59 7.41 19.77 15.41
C LYS A 59 8.09 19.53 14.05
N GLY A 60 7.71 20.31 13.04
CA GLY A 60 8.28 20.22 11.68
C GLY A 60 9.81 20.13 11.64
N PRO A 61 10.56 21.00 12.35
CA PRO A 61 12.03 20.93 12.43
C PRO A 61 12.59 19.58 12.90
N SER A 62 11.85 18.82 13.71
CA SER A 62 12.31 17.50 14.18
C SER A 62 12.29 16.44 13.08
N LEU A 63 11.37 16.54 12.11
CA LEU A 63 11.31 15.62 10.97
C LEU A 63 12.51 15.82 10.03
N TYR A 64 12.96 17.06 9.84
CA TYR A 64 14.11 17.38 8.98
C TYR A 64 15.43 16.77 9.46
N ASN A 65 15.51 16.28 10.69
CA ASN A 65 16.65 15.48 11.16
C ASN A 65 16.71 14.07 10.55
N HIS A 66 15.65 13.65 9.85
CA HIS A 66 15.48 12.29 9.33
C HIS A 66 15.03 12.24 7.85
N VAL A 67 14.46 13.32 7.32
CA VAL A 67 14.06 13.46 5.91
C VAL A 67 14.52 14.81 5.38
N ASP A 68 15.10 14.84 4.19
CA ASP A 68 15.74 16.06 3.67
C ASP A 68 14.71 17.08 3.18
N SER A 69 13.56 16.62 2.70
CA SER A 69 12.49 17.45 2.17
C SER A 69 11.15 16.72 2.16
N LEU A 70 10.07 17.44 1.82
CA LEU A 70 8.77 16.80 1.55
C LEU A 70 8.86 15.83 0.36
N GLU A 71 9.68 16.13 -0.64
CA GLU A 71 9.83 15.24 -1.79
C GLU A 71 10.61 13.97 -1.43
N ASP A 72 11.66 14.07 -0.60
CA ASP A 72 12.35 12.87 -0.07
C ASP A 72 11.38 11.99 0.73
N LEU A 73 10.55 12.60 1.59
CA LEU A 73 9.52 11.87 2.33
C LEU A 73 8.52 11.20 1.37
N ARG A 74 7.97 11.93 0.40
CA ARG A 74 7.02 11.39 -0.59
C ARG A 74 7.62 10.24 -1.39
N ARG A 75 8.88 10.38 -1.80
CA ARG A 75 9.64 9.33 -2.48
C ARG A 75 9.77 8.09 -1.61
N ALA A 76 10.23 8.24 -0.37
CA ALA A 76 10.39 7.12 0.56
C ALA A 76 9.06 6.40 0.85
N VAL A 77 7.97 7.17 0.98
CA VAL A 77 6.62 6.62 1.16
C VAL A 77 6.18 5.83 -0.07
N ARG A 78 6.40 6.34 -1.29
CA ARG A 78 6.06 5.61 -2.52
C ARG A 78 6.85 4.30 -2.63
N ILE A 79 8.16 4.32 -2.37
CA ILE A 79 8.99 3.11 -2.36
C ILE A 79 8.42 2.09 -1.37
N ARG A 80 8.10 2.52 -0.14
CA ARG A 80 7.49 1.63 0.85
C ARG A 80 6.15 1.05 0.39
N VAL A 81 5.31 1.86 -0.26
CA VAL A 81 4.03 1.37 -0.82
C VAL A 81 4.26 0.32 -1.90
N ILE A 82 5.26 0.51 -2.77
CA ILE A 82 5.63 -0.48 -3.79
C ILE A 82 6.07 -1.78 -3.13
N ASP A 83 6.93 -1.70 -2.11
CA ASP A 83 7.41 -2.88 -1.38
C ASP A 83 6.25 -3.63 -0.71
N ASP A 84 5.32 -2.92 -0.09
CA ASP A 84 4.12 -3.49 0.53
C ASP A 84 3.25 -4.23 -0.51
N ILE A 85 3.02 -3.62 -1.68
CA ILE A 85 2.26 -4.23 -2.78
C ILE A 85 2.99 -5.46 -3.33
N ILE A 86 4.30 -5.37 -3.59
CA ILE A 86 5.11 -6.49 -4.07
C ILE A 86 5.05 -7.67 -3.09
N MET A 87 5.23 -7.39 -1.80
CA MET A 87 5.18 -8.40 -0.75
C MET A 87 3.82 -9.06 -0.67
N MET A 88 2.74 -8.26 -0.74
CA MET A 88 1.37 -8.77 -0.76
C MET A 88 1.13 -9.68 -1.97
N LEU A 89 1.46 -9.22 -3.19
CA LEU A 89 1.25 -9.97 -4.41
C LEU A 89 2.04 -11.28 -4.41
N ASN A 90 3.33 -11.25 -4.06
CA ASN A 90 4.16 -12.44 -3.94
C ASN A 90 3.56 -13.46 -2.96
N ARG A 91 3.09 -12.99 -1.80
CA ARG A 91 2.50 -13.86 -0.77
C ARG A 91 1.23 -14.54 -1.26
N VAL A 92 0.32 -13.81 -1.89
CA VAL A 92 -0.96 -14.39 -2.31
C VAL A 92 -0.80 -15.29 -3.55
N GLY A 93 0.22 -15.03 -4.37
CA GLY A 93 0.57 -15.84 -5.53
C GLY A 93 1.43 -17.08 -5.26
N GLU A 94 1.98 -17.21 -4.04
CA GLU A 94 2.86 -18.32 -3.69
C GLU A 94 2.17 -19.68 -3.91
N GLY A 95 2.83 -20.56 -4.67
CA GLY A 95 2.31 -21.89 -4.99
C GLY A 95 1.15 -21.91 -5.99
N ARG A 96 0.78 -20.78 -6.57
CA ARG A 96 -0.28 -20.66 -7.58
C ARG A 96 0.31 -20.44 -8.97
N ALA A 97 -0.47 -20.76 -9.99
CA ALA A 97 -0.12 -20.52 -11.39
C ALA A 97 -1.37 -20.17 -12.20
N ARG A 98 -1.15 -19.57 -13.37
CA ARG A 98 -2.17 -19.24 -14.37
C ARG A 98 -3.38 -18.54 -13.73
N ASP A 99 -4.59 -18.97 -14.09
CA ASP A 99 -5.86 -18.30 -13.78
C ASP A 99 -6.07 -18.13 -12.27
N ASP A 100 -5.69 -19.13 -11.48
CA ASP A 100 -5.76 -19.09 -10.02
C ASP A 100 -4.85 -18.00 -9.44
N ALA A 101 -3.62 -17.89 -9.94
CA ALA A 101 -2.68 -16.86 -9.48
C ALA A 101 -3.14 -15.44 -9.88
N VAL A 102 -3.55 -15.24 -11.14
CA VAL A 102 -3.97 -13.92 -11.62
C VAL A 102 -5.25 -13.43 -10.93
N LEU A 103 -6.22 -14.32 -10.67
CA LEU A 103 -7.44 -13.97 -9.94
C LEU A 103 -7.13 -13.54 -8.51
N VAL A 104 -6.34 -14.32 -7.78
CA VAL A 104 -6.01 -14.02 -6.39
C VAL A 104 -5.17 -12.74 -6.28
N MET A 105 -4.19 -12.55 -7.16
CA MET A 105 -3.39 -11.32 -7.22
C MET A 105 -4.25 -10.09 -7.57
N ALA A 106 -5.13 -10.20 -8.56
CA ALA A 106 -6.04 -9.12 -8.94
C ALA A 106 -6.99 -8.76 -7.79
N GLY A 107 -7.56 -9.77 -7.12
CA GLY A 107 -8.39 -9.57 -5.94
C GLY A 107 -7.65 -8.89 -4.79
N ALA A 108 -6.40 -9.27 -4.53
CA ALA A 108 -5.55 -8.62 -3.54
C ALA A 108 -5.26 -7.15 -3.88
N TYR A 109 -4.98 -6.84 -5.16
CA TYR A 109 -4.78 -5.47 -5.62
C TYR A 109 -6.05 -4.61 -5.46
N ARG A 110 -7.22 -5.13 -5.86
CA ARG A 110 -8.52 -4.46 -5.66
C ARG A 110 -8.80 -4.22 -4.17
N SER A 111 -8.61 -5.24 -3.34
CA SER A 111 -8.79 -5.13 -1.88
C SER A 111 -7.85 -4.08 -1.27
N TYR A 112 -6.58 -4.05 -1.68
CA TYR A 112 -5.62 -3.06 -1.22
C TYR A 112 -6.07 -1.62 -1.50
N ALA A 113 -6.61 -1.37 -2.70
CA ALA A 113 -7.09 -0.06 -3.08
C ALA A 113 -8.25 0.45 -2.19
N HIS A 114 -9.18 -0.44 -1.84
CA HIS A 114 -10.31 -0.12 -0.97
C HIS A 114 -9.91 0.07 0.50
N HIS A 115 -8.97 -0.74 1.00
CA HIS A 115 -8.52 -0.64 2.39
C HIS A 115 -7.52 0.49 2.63
N HIS A 116 -6.76 0.87 1.60
CA HIS A 116 -5.69 1.87 1.69
C HIS A 116 -5.77 2.90 0.53
N PRO A 117 -6.87 3.65 0.40
CA PRO A 117 -7.08 4.55 -0.74
C PRO A 117 -6.01 5.64 -0.86
N GLY A 118 -5.46 6.10 0.27
CA GLY A 118 -4.38 7.07 0.30
C GLY A 118 -3.06 6.53 -0.23
N ARG A 119 -2.67 5.31 0.20
CA ARG A 119 -1.49 4.63 -0.32
C ARG A 119 -1.67 4.23 -1.79
N TYR A 120 -2.85 3.77 -2.15
CA TYR A 120 -3.20 3.48 -3.54
C TYR A 120 -3.04 4.72 -4.44
N SER A 121 -3.53 5.88 -3.99
CA SER A 121 -3.31 7.14 -4.70
C SER A 121 -1.83 7.52 -4.77
N ALA A 122 -1.00 7.16 -3.79
CA ALA A 122 0.44 7.39 -3.85
C ALA A 122 1.11 6.55 -4.93
N PHE A 123 0.68 5.29 -5.06
CA PHE A 123 1.17 4.33 -6.04
C PHE A 123 0.79 4.70 -7.48
N THR A 124 -0.47 5.04 -7.73
CA THR A 124 -0.99 5.28 -9.10
C THR A 124 -0.57 6.62 -9.70
N ARG A 125 -0.15 7.58 -8.86
CA ARG A 125 0.37 8.89 -9.29
C ARG A 125 1.89 8.89 -9.54
N MET A 126 2.50 7.72 -9.56
CA MET A 126 3.93 7.56 -9.79
C MET A 126 4.29 7.81 -11.26
N PRO A 127 5.24 8.70 -11.58
CA PRO A 127 5.79 8.76 -12.93
C PRO A 127 6.53 7.46 -13.25
N LEU A 128 6.32 6.93 -14.46
CA LEU A 128 7.15 5.85 -14.99
C LEU A 128 8.52 6.43 -15.36
N GLY A 129 9.51 6.18 -14.51
CA GLY A 129 10.88 6.65 -14.70
C GLY A 129 11.13 8.07 -14.17
N GLY A 130 12.35 8.55 -14.38
CA GLY A 130 12.83 9.85 -13.91
C GLY A 130 14.34 9.83 -13.71
N ASP A 131 14.88 10.94 -13.20
CA ASP A 131 16.32 11.09 -12.98
C ASP A 131 16.85 10.33 -11.75
N ASP A 132 15.94 9.77 -10.93
CA ASP A 132 16.29 8.94 -9.78
C ASP A 132 16.34 7.44 -10.18
N PRO A 133 17.53 6.80 -10.14
CA PRO A 133 17.68 5.39 -10.48
C PRO A 133 17.01 4.43 -9.49
N GLU A 134 17.02 4.73 -8.19
CA GLU A 134 16.42 3.90 -7.14
C GLU A 134 14.90 3.86 -7.32
N TYR A 135 14.31 5.05 -7.52
CA TYR A 135 12.88 5.18 -7.77
C TYR A 135 12.44 4.51 -9.07
N THR A 136 13.24 4.66 -10.14
CA THR A 136 12.99 3.99 -11.43
C THR A 136 13.06 2.48 -11.29
N ALA A 137 14.03 1.95 -10.53
CA ALA A 137 14.16 0.53 -10.27
C ALA A 137 12.97 -0.02 -9.47
N ALA A 138 12.54 0.66 -8.41
CA ALA A 138 11.37 0.28 -7.62
C ALA A 138 10.10 0.25 -8.50
N THR A 139 9.91 1.28 -9.32
CA THR A 139 8.76 1.37 -10.25
C THR A 139 8.71 0.19 -11.22
N ARG A 140 9.85 -0.15 -11.84
CA ARG A 140 9.93 -1.31 -12.74
C ARG A 140 9.76 -2.63 -12.00
N GLY A 141 10.29 -2.73 -10.78
CA GLY A 141 10.17 -3.89 -9.91
C GLY A 141 8.74 -4.18 -9.45
N ALA A 142 7.85 -3.18 -9.45
CA ALA A 142 6.45 -3.35 -9.08
C ALA A 142 5.71 -4.38 -9.95
N ALA A 143 6.12 -4.56 -11.21
CA ALA A 143 5.54 -5.55 -12.11
C ALA A 143 6.09 -6.98 -11.91
N ALA A 144 7.19 -7.15 -11.16
CA ALA A 144 7.91 -8.43 -11.08
C ALA A 144 7.05 -9.60 -10.55
N PRO A 145 6.20 -9.45 -9.50
CA PRO A 145 5.33 -10.53 -9.04
C PRO A 145 4.36 -11.01 -10.14
N VAL A 146 3.79 -10.05 -10.89
CA VAL A 146 2.84 -10.34 -11.97
C VAL A 146 3.57 -11.01 -13.14
N ILE A 147 4.73 -10.48 -13.54
CA ILE A 147 5.59 -11.09 -14.59
C ILE A 147 5.95 -12.53 -14.24
N ALA A 148 6.28 -12.82 -12.98
CA ALA A 148 6.59 -14.18 -12.54
C ALA A 148 5.41 -15.13 -12.77
N VAL A 149 4.18 -14.70 -12.50
CA VAL A 149 2.97 -15.49 -12.81
C VAL A 149 2.72 -15.60 -14.31
N LEU A 150 2.94 -14.53 -15.07
CA LEU A 150 2.73 -14.51 -16.52
C LEU A 150 3.65 -15.48 -17.26
N SER A 151 4.81 -15.83 -16.70
CA SER A 151 5.67 -16.90 -17.22
C SER A 151 4.95 -18.27 -17.30
N SER A 152 3.96 -18.52 -16.44
CA SER A 152 3.14 -19.74 -16.48
C SER A 152 2.19 -19.81 -17.68
N TYR A 153 2.02 -18.69 -18.40
CA TYR A 153 1.36 -18.62 -19.71
C TYR A 153 2.34 -18.67 -20.88
N GLY A 154 3.65 -18.81 -20.64
CA GLY A 154 4.69 -18.80 -21.67
C GLY A 154 5.08 -17.39 -22.15
N LEU A 155 4.79 -16.35 -21.36
CA LEU A 155 5.20 -14.98 -21.66
C LEU A 155 6.48 -14.63 -20.89
N ASP A 156 7.46 -14.09 -21.62
CA ASP A 156 8.74 -13.64 -21.06
C ASP A 156 9.12 -12.24 -21.59
N GLY A 157 10.13 -11.62 -20.96
CA GLY A 157 10.71 -10.34 -21.40
C GLY A 157 9.69 -9.22 -21.55
N ASP A 158 9.80 -8.47 -22.65
CA ASP A 158 8.92 -7.33 -22.94
C ASP A 158 7.45 -7.75 -23.10
N ALA A 159 7.17 -8.95 -23.59
CA ALA A 159 5.80 -9.45 -23.73
C ALA A 159 5.13 -9.64 -22.36
N ALA A 160 5.85 -10.20 -21.38
CA ALA A 160 5.36 -10.32 -20.00
C ALA A 160 5.18 -8.94 -19.35
N PHE A 161 6.10 -8.01 -19.57
CA PHE A 161 5.99 -6.65 -19.06
C PHE A 161 4.79 -5.90 -19.64
N HIS A 162 4.57 -5.96 -20.96
CA HIS A 162 3.41 -5.37 -21.60
C HIS A 162 2.09 -6.01 -21.11
N ALA A 163 2.04 -7.33 -20.97
CA ALA A 163 0.88 -8.01 -20.40
C ALA A 163 0.63 -7.57 -18.94
N ALA A 164 1.67 -7.41 -18.12
CA ALA A 164 1.52 -6.88 -16.77
C ALA A 164 0.94 -5.45 -16.76
N LEU A 165 1.35 -4.59 -17.72
CA LEU A 165 0.78 -3.26 -17.90
C LEU A 165 -0.68 -3.31 -18.38
N GLU A 166 -1.04 -4.24 -19.28
CA GLU A 166 -2.43 -4.47 -19.72
C GLU A 166 -3.32 -4.82 -18.52
N PHE A 167 -2.89 -5.80 -17.71
CA PHE A 167 -3.57 -6.18 -16.47
C PHE A 167 -3.70 -4.99 -15.53
N TRP A 168 -2.59 -4.32 -15.22
CA TRP A 168 -2.62 -3.19 -14.29
C TRP A 168 -3.56 -2.07 -14.78
N SER A 169 -3.54 -1.76 -16.08
CA SER A 169 -4.41 -0.73 -16.67
C SER A 169 -5.89 -1.08 -16.51
N ALA A 170 -6.27 -2.33 -16.82
CA ALA A 170 -7.64 -2.79 -16.66
C ALA A 170 -8.09 -2.81 -15.19
N LEU A 171 -7.26 -3.34 -14.30
CA LEU A 171 -7.53 -3.37 -12.86
C LEU A 171 -7.63 -1.96 -12.28
N HIS A 172 -6.73 -1.05 -12.66
CA HIS A 172 -6.74 0.33 -12.21
C HIS A 172 -8.00 1.06 -12.68
N GLY A 173 -8.38 0.91 -13.95
CA GLY A 173 -9.61 1.50 -14.49
C GLY A 173 -10.86 0.97 -13.79
N PHE A 174 -10.94 -0.34 -13.55
CA PHE A 174 -12.04 -0.95 -12.82
C PHE A 174 -12.15 -0.38 -11.40
N VAL A 175 -11.06 -0.43 -10.64
CA VAL A 175 -11.01 0.05 -9.25
C VAL A 175 -11.34 1.54 -9.18
N LEU A 176 -10.82 2.36 -10.10
CA LEU A 176 -11.11 3.79 -10.13
C LEU A 176 -12.60 4.05 -10.30
N LEU A 177 -13.23 3.40 -11.28
CA LEU A 177 -14.67 3.52 -11.52
C LEU A 177 -15.46 3.01 -10.30
N GLU A 178 -15.10 1.85 -9.76
CA GLU A 178 -15.73 1.29 -8.57
C GLU A 178 -15.67 2.23 -7.37
N MET A 179 -14.52 2.86 -7.11
CA MET A 179 -14.35 3.84 -6.04
C MET A 179 -15.18 5.13 -6.23
N THR A 180 -15.70 5.40 -7.44
CA THR A 180 -16.63 6.53 -7.66
C THR A 180 -18.09 6.22 -7.32
N GLY A 181 -18.43 4.95 -7.05
CA GLY A 181 -19.81 4.51 -6.84
C GLY A 181 -20.62 4.30 -8.13
N VAL A 182 -20.02 4.50 -9.31
CA VAL A 182 -20.72 4.33 -10.61
C VAL A 182 -21.20 2.89 -10.85
N MET A 183 -20.68 1.92 -10.08
CA MET A 183 -20.99 0.50 -10.19
C MET A 183 -21.82 -0.04 -9.01
N ASP A 184 -22.38 0.81 -8.16
CA ASP A 184 -23.07 0.38 -6.92
C ASP A 184 -24.31 -0.51 -7.18
N ASP A 185 -24.90 -0.43 -8.38
CA ASP A 185 -26.10 -1.19 -8.78
C ASP A 185 -25.80 -2.51 -9.54
N ILE A 186 -24.54 -2.95 -9.57
CA ILE A 186 -24.14 -4.20 -10.24
C ILE A 186 -23.34 -5.14 -9.32
N ASP A 187 -23.28 -6.42 -9.69
CA ASP A 187 -22.38 -7.38 -9.04
C ASP A 187 -20.93 -7.14 -9.50
N THR A 188 -20.22 -6.27 -8.78
CA THR A 188 -18.84 -5.91 -9.09
C THR A 188 -17.88 -7.08 -8.89
N ASP A 189 -18.18 -8.04 -8.01
CA ASP A 189 -17.32 -9.20 -7.77
C ASP A 189 -17.36 -10.17 -8.96
N ALA A 190 -18.55 -10.46 -9.47
CA ALA A 190 -18.72 -11.25 -10.68
C ALA A 190 -18.10 -10.55 -11.88
N LEU A 191 -18.39 -9.26 -12.09
CA LEU A 191 -17.85 -8.49 -13.22
C LEU A 191 -16.32 -8.41 -13.19
N PHE A 192 -15.73 -8.18 -12.02
CA PHE A 192 -14.28 -8.11 -11.85
C PHE A 192 -13.61 -9.44 -12.19
N SER A 193 -14.13 -10.54 -11.66
CA SER A 193 -13.59 -11.88 -11.90
C SER A 193 -13.68 -12.26 -13.38
N ASP A 194 -14.82 -11.95 -14.02
CA ASP A 194 -15.02 -12.15 -15.45
C ASP A 194 -14.02 -11.34 -16.30
N MET A 195 -13.80 -10.07 -15.95
CA MET A 195 -12.82 -9.22 -16.64
C MET A 195 -11.41 -9.80 -16.55
N VAL A 196 -10.99 -10.22 -15.35
CA VAL A 196 -9.65 -10.80 -15.12
C VAL A 196 -9.47 -12.09 -15.92
N LEU A 197 -10.46 -12.99 -15.91
CA LEU A 197 -10.40 -14.24 -16.67
C LEU A 197 -10.41 -14.02 -18.18
N ARG A 198 -11.15 -13.01 -18.69
CA ARG A 198 -11.12 -12.66 -20.11
C ARG A 198 -9.74 -12.15 -20.56
N LEU A 199 -9.07 -11.37 -19.72
CA LEU A 199 -7.69 -10.95 -19.98
C LEU A 199 -6.74 -12.15 -19.98
N ALA A 200 -6.86 -13.05 -19.01
CA ALA A 200 -6.06 -14.27 -18.91
C ALA A 200 -6.26 -15.19 -20.12
N ALA A 201 -7.50 -15.45 -20.53
CA ALA A 201 -7.82 -16.23 -21.73
C ALA A 201 -7.22 -15.63 -23.01
N GLY A 202 -7.15 -14.30 -23.10
CA GLY A 202 -6.48 -13.59 -24.19
C GLY A 202 -4.98 -13.89 -24.28
N LEU A 203 -4.32 -14.22 -23.16
CA LEU A 203 -2.90 -14.64 -23.16
C LEU A 203 -2.71 -16.02 -23.77
N GLU A 204 -3.61 -16.96 -23.46
CA GLU A 204 -3.56 -18.34 -23.95
C GLU A 204 -3.72 -18.41 -25.49
N LEU A 205 -4.59 -17.57 -26.04
CA LEU A 205 -4.80 -17.52 -27.49
C LEU A 205 -3.58 -16.97 -28.25
N ARG A 206 -2.85 -16.01 -27.67
CA ARG A 206 -1.66 -15.42 -28.29
C ARG A 206 -0.48 -16.40 -28.32
N THR A 207 -0.27 -17.14 -27.23
CA THR A 207 0.78 -18.16 -27.16
C THR A 207 0.54 -19.34 -28.11
N ALA A 208 -0.72 -19.76 -28.30
CA ALA A 208 -1.08 -20.75 -29.30
C ALA A 208 -0.79 -20.29 -30.75
N HIS A 209 -0.91 -18.99 -31.03
CA HIS A 209 -0.60 -18.43 -32.36
C HIS A 209 0.91 -18.33 -32.63
N ASP A 210 1.71 -18.00 -31.62
CA ASP A 210 3.16 -17.89 -31.75
C ASP A 210 3.86 -19.26 -31.84
N GLY A 211 3.27 -20.31 -31.24
CA GLY A 211 3.77 -21.68 -31.37
C GLY A 211 3.47 -22.39 -32.71
N ALA A 212 2.71 -21.75 -33.60
CA ALA A 212 2.32 -22.30 -34.91
C ALA A 212 3.12 -21.74 -36.10
N ARG A 213 4.22 -21.01 -35.84
CA ARG A 213 5.09 -20.41 -36.86
C ARG A 213 6.48 -21.03 -36.90
#